data_AF-A0A2A3GB80-F1
#
_entry.id   AF-A0A2A3GB80-F1
#
_cell.length_a   1.000
_cell.length_b   1.000
_cell.length_c   1.000
_cell.angle_alpha   90.00
_cell.angle_beta   90.00
_cell.angle_gamma   90.00
#
_symmetry.space_group_name_H-M   'P 1'
#
loop_
_entity.id
_entity.type
_entity.pdbx_description
1 polymer ?
#
loop_
_entity_poly.entity_id
_entity_poly.type
_entity_poly.pdbx_seq_one_letter_code
_entity_poly.pdbx_strand_id
1 'polypeptide(L)' 'MIVVGNVTFSETPSGDDRTGFSGTLEQILDDIASAASAGADELILDLHLQDWWRNTRQMLDAALEIRELVSAR' A
#
# COMPACT_ATOMS: atom_id res chain seq x y z
N MET A 1 9.59 11.11 10.85
CA MET A 1 8.50 11.58 9.98
C MET A 1 7.41 10.52 9.93
N ILE A 2 6.13 10.89 10.05
CA ILE A 2 5.01 9.97 9.83
C ILE A 2 4.53 10.15 8.38
N VAL A 3 4.38 9.05 7.65
CA VAL A 3 3.83 9.03 6.29
C VAL A 3 2.45 8.40 6.33
N VAL A 4 1.51 8.97 5.58
CA VAL A 4 0.18 8.40 5.38
C VAL A 4 0.03 8.05 3.90
N GLY A 5 -0.12 6.76 3.62
CA GLY A 5 -0.29 6.20 2.29
C GLY A 5 -1.76 5.92 2.00
N ASN A 6 -2.31 6.68 1.07
CA ASN A 6 -3.69 6.56 0.61
C ASN A 6 -3.75 5.52 -0.52
N VAL A 7 -4.17 4.30 -0.20
CA VAL A 7 -3.99 3.16 -1.11
C VAL A 7 -5.12 3.07 -2.14
N THR A 8 -4.72 3.01 -3.41
CA THR A 8 -5.61 2.74 -4.55
C THR A 8 -5.06 1.56 -5.35
N PHE A 9 -5.67 0.38 -5.20
CA PHE A 9 -5.29 -0.80 -5.95
C PHE A 9 -5.75 -0.77 -7.40
N SER A 10 -4.93 -1.36 -8.27
CA SER A 10 -5.27 -1.69 -9.65
C SER A 10 -4.95 -3.15 -9.95
N GLU A 11 -5.72 -3.76 -10.87
CA GLU A 11 -5.47 -5.14 -11.32
C GLU A 11 -4.21 -5.24 -12.20
N THR A 12 -3.83 -4.15 -12.85
CA THR A 12 -2.67 -4.07 -13.73
C THR A 12 -1.69 -2.99 -13.27
N PRO A 13 -0.38 -3.12 -13.54
CA PRO A 13 0.61 -2.13 -13.15
C PRO A 13 0.27 -0.75 -13.69
N SER A 14 0.34 0.26 -12.81
CA SER A 14 0.23 1.67 -13.22
C SER A 14 1.56 2.16 -13.80
N GLY A 15 1.51 3.17 -14.67
CA GLY A 15 2.69 3.77 -15.30
C GLY A 15 3.60 4.50 -14.30
N ASP A 16 4.76 4.94 -14.79
CA ASP A 16 5.80 5.59 -13.97
C ASP A 16 5.38 6.96 -13.40
N ASP A 17 4.33 7.58 -13.96
CA ASP A 17 3.73 8.83 -13.51
C ASP A 17 2.63 8.63 -12.45
N ARG A 18 2.47 7.41 -11.92
CA ARG A 18 1.47 7.09 -10.90
C ARG A 18 1.65 7.91 -9.63
N THR A 19 0.54 8.21 -8.98
CA THR A 19 0.55 8.72 -7.60
C THR A 19 1.06 7.63 -6.66
N GLY A 20 1.86 8.02 -5.67
CA GLY A 20 2.33 7.09 -4.63
C GLY A 20 1.16 6.38 -3.95
N PHE A 21 1.37 5.12 -3.60
CA PHE A 21 0.37 4.20 -3.07
C PHE A 21 -0.81 3.94 -4.03
N SER A 22 -0.65 4.18 -5.33
CA SER A 22 -1.60 3.74 -6.35
C SER A 22 -0.95 2.72 -7.28
N GLY A 23 -1.58 1.56 -7.49
CA GLY A 23 -1.05 0.51 -8.36
C GLY A 23 -1.36 -0.92 -7.91
N THR A 24 -0.60 -1.88 -8.43
CA THR A 24 -0.66 -3.28 -7.95
C THR A 24 -0.09 -3.41 -6.55
N LEU A 25 -0.38 -4.51 -5.85
CA LEU A 25 0.20 -4.80 -4.54
C LEU A 25 1.74 -4.68 -4.54
N GLU A 26 2.41 -5.14 -5.59
CA GLU A 26 3.86 -5.03 -5.73
C GLU A 26 4.32 -3.56 -5.75
N GLN A 27 3.64 -2.71 -6.52
CA GLN A 27 3.93 -1.27 -6.56
C GLN A 27 3.68 -0.60 -5.20
N ILE A 28 2.66 -1.03 -4.46
CA ILE A 28 2.41 -0.55 -3.09
C ILE A 28 3.56 -0.95 -2.15
N LEU A 29 4.07 -2.18 -2.25
CA LEU A 29 5.20 -2.64 -1.43
C LEU A 29 6.48 -1.84 -1.73
N ASP A 30 6.70 -1.45 -2.98
CA ASP A 30 7.83 -0.62 -3.37
C ASP A 30 7.69 0.82 -2.84
N ASP A 31 6.48 1.36 -2.78
CA ASP A 31 6.22 2.65 -2.13
C ASP A 31 6.48 2.60 -0.62
N ILE A 32 6.09 1.50 0.04
CA ILE A 32 6.38 1.28 1.46
C ILE A 32 7.90 1.25 1.69
N ALA A 33 8.64 0.49 0.88
CA ALA A 33 10.09 0.43 0.96
C ALA A 33 10.76 1.79 0.70
N SER A 34 10.20 2.56 -0.24
CA SER A 34 10.67 3.92 -0.55
C SER A 34 10.42 4.89 0.61
N ALA A 35 9.27 4.83 1.26
CA ALA A 35 8.97 5.64 2.44
C ALA A 35 9.93 5.35 3.59
N ALA A 36 10.22 4.07 3.85
CA ALA A 36 11.22 3.66 4.84
C ALA A 36 12.62 4.17 4.47
N SER A 37 13.03 4.02 3.21
CA SER A 37 14.33 4.49 2.71
C SER A 37 14.49 6.02 2.79
N ALA A 38 13.38 6.76 2.72
CA ALA A 38 13.33 8.20 2.88
C ALA A 38 13.33 8.66 4.36
N GLY A 39 13.39 7.75 5.33
CA GLY A 39 13.46 8.07 6.76
C GLY A 39 12.10 8.27 7.43
N ALA A 40 11.05 7.63 6.93
CA ALA A 40 9.79 7.52 7.68
C ALA A 40 10.00 6.68 8.94
N ASP A 41 9.60 7.21 10.10
CA ASP A 41 9.62 6.49 11.38
C ASP A 41 8.35 5.64 11.56
N GLU A 42 7.26 6.06 10.91
CA GLU A 42 5.96 5.40 10.95
C GLU A 42 5.26 5.55 9.59
N LEU A 43 4.55 4.50 9.18
CA LEU A 43 3.72 4.49 7.98
C LEU A 43 2.31 4.01 8.34
N ILE A 44 1.32 4.82 8.02
CA ILE A 44 -0.11 4.49 8.16
C ILE A 44 -0.67 4.30 6.75
N LEU A 45 -1.25 3.12 6.48
CA LEU A 45 -1.91 2.84 5.21
C LEU A 45 -3.43 2.99 5.38
N ASP A 46 -4.03 3.91 4.62
CA ASP A 46 -5.47 4.01 4.48
C ASP A 46 -5.92 3.17 3.29
N LEU A 47 -6.63 2.08 3.58
CA LEU A 47 -7.16 1.16 2.57
C LEU A 47 -8.57 1.54 2.11
N HIS A 48 -9.25 2.48 2.76
CA HIS A 48 -10.68 2.71 2.60
C HIS A 48 -11.06 3.63 1.43
N LEU A 49 -10.08 4.22 0.74
CA LEU A 49 -10.29 5.30 -0.21
C LEU A 49 -11.02 4.94 -1.52
N GLN A 50 -11.20 3.65 -1.80
CA GLN A 50 -11.86 3.19 -3.02
C GLN A 50 -12.85 2.05 -2.78
N ASP A 51 -13.80 1.92 -3.71
CA ASP A 51 -14.85 0.89 -3.73
C ASP A 51 -14.31 -0.47 -4.24
N TRP A 52 -13.14 -0.86 -3.70
CA TRP A 52 -12.40 -2.07 -4.08
C TRP A 52 -12.81 -3.29 -3.25
N TRP A 53 -13.27 -3.05 -2.03
CA TRP A 53 -13.58 -4.09 -1.07
C TRP A 53 -15.03 -4.51 -1.17
N ARG A 54 -15.26 -5.80 -1.37
CA ARG A 54 -16.62 -6.36 -1.31
C ARG A 54 -17.11 -6.60 0.12
N ASN A 55 -16.18 -6.71 1.07
CA ASN A 55 -16.44 -6.90 2.48
C ASN A 55 -15.20 -6.57 3.33
N THR A 56 -15.39 -6.43 4.64
CA THR A 56 -14.34 -6.09 5.59
C THR A 56 -13.27 -7.18 5.76
N ARG A 57 -13.61 -8.45 5.52
CA ARG A 57 -12.63 -9.55 5.58
C ARG A 57 -11.58 -9.40 4.48
N GLN A 58 -11.99 -9.12 3.25
CA GLN A 58 -11.07 -8.92 2.13
C GLN A 58 -10.06 -7.79 2.42
N MET A 59 -10.53 -6.69 3.03
CA MET A 59 -9.66 -5.58 3.43
C MET A 59 -8.67 -5.99 4.52
N LEU A 60 -9.12 -6.75 5.53
CA LEU A 60 -8.25 -7.26 6.60
C LEU A 60 -7.20 -8.22 6.03
N ASP A 61 -7.59 -9.14 5.16
CA ASP A 61 -6.68 -10.10 4.55
C ASP A 61 -5.58 -9.37 3.76
N ALA A 62 -5.93 -8.34 2.98
CA ALA A 62 -4.95 -7.51 2.27
C ALA A 62 -4.02 -6.74 3.21
N ALA A 63 -4.53 -6.19 4.32
CA ALA A 63 -3.70 -5.53 5.32
C ALA A 63 -2.69 -6.48 5.96
N LEU A 64 -3.12 -7.71 6.26
CA LEU A 64 -2.27 -8.75 6.82
C LEU A 64 -1.22 -9.22 5.81
N GLU A 65 -1.59 -9.42 4.55
CA GLU A 65 -0.69 -9.76 3.46
C GLU A 65 0.40 -8.69 3.28
N ILE A 66 0.03 -7.41 3.23
CA ILE A 66 1.00 -6.30 3.18
C ILE A 66 1.96 -6.38 4.37
N ARG A 67 1.44 -6.51 5.59
CA ARG A 67 2.28 -6.58 6.79
C ARG A 67 3.25 -7.75 6.74
N GLU A 68 2.79 -8.92 6.34
CA GLU A 68 3.62 -10.13 6.23
C GLU A 68 4.72 -9.94 5.18
N LEU A 69 4.38 -9.45 3.99
CA LEU A 69 5.35 -9.22 2.92
C LEU A 69 6.37 -8.14 3.26
N VAL A 70 5.97 -7.06 3.95
CA VAL A 70 6.90 -6.04 4.44
C VAL A 70 7.83 -6.60 5.51
N SER A 71 7.32 -7.46 6.39
CA SER A 71 8.12 -8.06 7.48
C SER A 71 9.07 -9.15 6.99
N ALA A 72 8.83 -9.71 5.81
CA ALA A 72 9.66 -10.73 5.18
C ALA A 72 10.80 -10.14 4.32
N ARG A 73 10.79 -8.83 4.06
CA ARG A 73 11.79 -8.11 3.26
C ARG A 73 12.98 -7.61 4.11
#